data_AF-A0A4U3AVX1-F1
#
_entry.id   AF-A0A4U3AVX1-F1
#
_cell.length_a   1.000
_cell.length_b   1.000
_cell.length_c   1.000
_cell.angle_alpha   90.00
_cell.angle_beta   90.00
_cell.angle_gamma   90.00
#
_symmetry.space_group_name_H-M   'P 1'
#
loop_
_entity.id
_entity.type
_entity.pdbx_description
1 polymer ?
#
loop_
_entity_poly.entity_id
_entity_poly.type
_entity_poly.pdbx_seq_one_letter_code
_entity_poly.pdbx_strand_id
1 'polypeptide(L)'
;HTFKADYIGNVSGSFQITLDEFQSHILNVSKELVNMFYSDNESIQNAFPTFESQLSPLPAPKESTLVLIDMDPTQFLSDGTTITGLVDTEAYAVAPREFDFISLEYVFTEKEAHAFKQGYETIMPIPHLAECRRPYRYLYRLLSVQGSVELKKWLSHPVYF
;
A
#
# COMPACT_ATOMS: atom_id res chain seq x y z
N HIS A 1 2.83 -13.44 3.67
CA HIS A 1 1.36 -13.41 3.49
C HIS A 1 0.64 -14.75 3.77
N THR A 2 1.20 -15.67 4.56
CA THR A 2 0.51 -16.90 4.99
C THR A 2 -0.40 -16.66 6.20
N PHE A 3 -0.06 -15.68 7.05
CA PHE A 3 -0.96 -15.16 8.08
C PHE A 3 -2.20 -14.54 7.44
N LYS A 4 -3.37 -14.78 8.05
CA LYS A 4 -4.67 -14.29 7.60
C LYS A 4 -5.41 -13.69 8.79
N ALA A 5 -6.07 -12.56 8.54
CA ALA A 5 -6.95 -11.90 9.49
C ALA A 5 -8.21 -11.39 8.78
N ASP A 6 -9.25 -11.16 9.57
CA ASP A 6 -10.57 -10.63 9.20
C ASP A 6 -10.78 -9.20 9.72
N TYR A 7 -9.69 -8.50 10.00
CA TYR A 7 -9.65 -7.12 10.47
C TYR A 7 -8.51 -6.34 9.82
N ILE A 8 -8.58 -5.01 9.79
CA ILE A 8 -7.38 -4.18 9.62
C ILE A 8 -7.01 -3.51 10.93
N GLY A 9 -5.73 -3.22 11.14
CA GLY A 9 -5.29 -2.65 12.40
C GLY A 9 -3.78 -2.65 12.60
N ASN A 10 -3.35 -2.32 13.81
CA ASN A 10 -1.95 -2.42 14.17
C ASN A 10 -1.58 -3.83 14.62
N VAL A 11 -0.29 -4.17 14.54
CA VAL A 11 0.20 -5.52 14.87
C VAL A 11 -0.01 -5.87 16.35
N SER A 12 0.01 -4.88 17.25
CA SER A 12 -0.22 -5.12 18.68
C SER A 12 -1.67 -5.49 19.02
N GLY A 13 -2.62 -5.26 18.10
CA GLY A 13 -4.04 -5.46 18.32
C GLY A 13 -4.74 -4.40 19.16
N SER A 14 -4.04 -3.31 19.55
CA SER A 14 -4.64 -2.21 20.31
C SER A 14 -5.62 -1.37 19.48
N PHE A 15 -5.55 -1.45 18.14
CA PHE A 15 -6.48 -0.82 17.23
C PHE A 15 -6.84 -1.81 16.12
N GLN A 16 -8.13 -2.07 15.95
CA GLN A 16 -8.68 -2.95 14.93
C GLN A 16 -10.03 -2.43 14.46
N ILE A 17 -10.31 -2.60 13.16
CA ILE A 17 -11.65 -2.44 12.60
C ILE A 17 -11.94 -3.61 11.65
N THR A 18 -13.21 -3.86 11.38
CA THR A 18 -13.63 -4.97 10.50
C THR A 18 -13.31 -4.68 9.03
N LEU A 19 -13.19 -5.72 8.21
CA LEU A 19 -12.97 -5.54 6.76
C LEU A 19 -14.13 -4.83 6.07
N ASP A 20 -15.36 -4.98 6.58
CA ASP A 20 -16.55 -4.29 6.04
C ASP A 20 -16.49 -2.77 6.26
N GLU A 21 -15.74 -2.31 7.26
CA GLU A 21 -15.55 -0.89 7.56
C GLU A 21 -14.35 -0.29 6.80
N PHE A 22 -13.58 -1.10 6.07
CA PHE A 22 -12.32 -0.71 5.46
C PHE A 22 -12.43 0.53 4.58
N GLN A 23 -13.33 0.54 3.59
CA GLN A 23 -13.47 1.67 2.66
C GLN A 23 -13.82 2.96 3.42
N SER A 24 -14.82 2.89 4.30
CA SER A 24 -15.27 4.05 5.08
C SER A 24 -14.16 4.60 5.97
N HIS A 25 -13.38 3.72 6.60
CA HIS A 25 -12.26 4.13 7.43
C HIS A 25 -11.14 4.79 6.61
N ILE A 26 -10.74 4.19 5.49
CA ILE A 26 -9.69 4.73 4.63
C ILE A 26 -10.12 6.08 4.04
N LEU A 27 -11.39 6.26 3.67
CA LEU A 27 -11.92 7.54 3.21
C LEU A 27 -11.84 8.62 4.29
N ASN A 28 -12.28 8.29 5.50
CA ASN A 28 -12.26 9.24 6.63
C ASN A 28 -10.83 9.67 6.97
N VAL A 29 -9.92 8.72 7.12
CA VAL A 29 -8.50 9.00 7.40
C VAL A 29 -7.88 9.79 6.24
N SER A 30 -8.14 9.41 5.00
CA SER A 30 -7.62 10.15 3.83
C SER A 30 -8.09 11.60 3.81
N LYS A 31 -9.35 11.85 4.16
CA LYS A 31 -9.90 13.21 4.26
C LYS A 31 -9.20 14.02 5.35
N GLU A 32 -8.94 13.42 6.51
CA GLU A 32 -8.18 14.04 7.58
C GLU A 32 -6.75 14.37 7.14
N LEU A 33 -6.05 13.43 6.50
CA LEU A 33 -4.70 13.65 5.95
C LEU A 33 -4.67 14.80 4.93
N VAL A 34 -5.65 14.86 4.02
CA VAL A 34 -5.75 15.96 3.05
C VAL A 34 -5.92 17.29 3.76
N ASN A 35 -6.82 17.38 4.74
CA ASN A 35 -7.07 18.63 5.46
C ASN A 35 -5.90 19.06 6.34
N MET A 36 -5.19 18.11 6.95
CA MET A 36 -4.10 18.39 7.89
C MET A 36 -2.78 18.73 7.19
N PHE A 37 -2.44 18.00 6.12
CA PHE A 37 -1.10 18.06 5.53
C PHE A 37 -1.09 18.61 4.10
N TYR A 38 -2.26 18.69 3.44
CA TYR A 38 -2.38 19.05 2.02
C TYR A 38 -3.46 20.12 1.76
N SER A 39 -3.77 20.94 2.77
CA SER A 39 -4.75 22.04 2.69
C SER A 39 -4.38 23.12 1.68
N ASP A 40 -3.11 23.21 1.29
CA ASP A 40 -2.61 24.16 0.29
C ASP A 40 -2.18 23.46 -1.02
N ASN A 41 -2.37 22.14 -1.13
CA ASN A 41 -2.03 21.36 -2.32
C ASN A 41 -3.27 21.13 -3.19
N GLU A 42 -3.49 22.04 -4.14
CA GLU A 42 -4.63 21.98 -5.06
C GLU A 42 -4.72 20.66 -5.84
N SER A 43 -3.58 20.08 -6.25
CA SER A 43 -3.55 18.83 -7.01
C SER A 43 -4.12 17.66 -6.20
N ILE A 44 -3.69 17.53 -4.94
CA ILE A 44 -4.19 16.50 -4.02
C ILE A 44 -5.67 16.71 -3.70
N GLN A 45 -6.09 17.94 -3.39
CA GLN A 45 -7.49 18.24 -3.08
C GLN A 45 -8.42 17.97 -4.26
N ASN A 46 -8.07 18.45 -5.45
CA ASN A 46 -8.88 18.27 -6.66
C ASN A 46 -9.01 16.79 -7.07
N ALA A 47 -8.03 15.96 -6.70
CA ALA A 47 -8.07 14.52 -6.95
C ALA A 47 -8.88 13.73 -5.90
N PHE A 48 -9.17 14.31 -4.72
CA PHE A 48 -9.87 13.60 -3.65
C PHE A 48 -11.26 13.08 -4.04
N PRO A 49 -12.15 13.85 -4.73
CA PRO A 49 -13.43 13.32 -5.18
C PRO A 49 -13.30 12.13 -6.13
N THR A 50 -12.24 12.11 -6.95
CA THR A 50 -11.96 10.96 -7.83
C THR A 50 -11.54 9.75 -7.02
N PHE A 51 -10.63 9.93 -6.05
CA PHE A 51 -10.23 8.89 -5.11
C PHE A 51 -11.44 8.31 -4.36
N GLU A 52 -12.33 9.16 -3.84
CA GLU A 52 -13.55 8.75 -3.15
C GLU A 52 -14.47 7.92 -4.06
N SER A 53 -14.72 8.39 -5.30
CA SER A 53 -15.56 7.68 -6.27
C SER A 53 -14.98 6.33 -6.70
N GLN A 54 -13.65 6.16 -6.62
CA GLN A 54 -12.95 4.93 -6.99
C GLN A 54 -12.87 3.93 -5.83
N LEU A 55 -12.68 4.40 -4.60
CA LEU A 55 -12.55 3.54 -3.43
C LEU A 55 -13.90 3.05 -2.90
N SER A 56 -14.91 3.93 -2.86
CA SER A 56 -16.22 3.64 -2.26
C SER A 56 -16.94 2.40 -2.84
N PRO A 57 -16.96 2.16 -4.16
CA PRO A 57 -17.67 1.01 -4.72
C PRO A 57 -16.86 -0.29 -4.67
N LEU A 58 -15.59 -0.26 -4.24
CA LEU A 58 -14.79 -1.49 -4.16
C LEU A 58 -15.37 -2.42 -3.10
N PRO A 59 -15.35 -3.75 -3.35
CA PRO A 59 -15.73 -4.69 -2.32
C PRO A 59 -14.79 -4.57 -1.12
N ALA A 60 -15.31 -4.86 0.07
CA ALA A 60 -14.48 -5.07 1.25
C ALA A 60 -13.35 -6.07 0.91
N PRO A 61 -12.12 -5.86 1.40
CA PRO A 61 -11.06 -6.84 1.25
C PRO A 61 -11.52 -8.20 1.78
N LYS A 62 -11.17 -9.29 1.08
CA LYS A 62 -11.56 -10.64 1.50
C LYS A 62 -10.77 -11.14 2.70
N GLU A 63 -9.55 -10.65 2.83
CA GLU A 63 -8.57 -11.04 3.84
C GLU A 63 -7.58 -9.90 4.05
N SER A 64 -6.98 -9.87 5.24
CA SER A 64 -5.82 -9.06 5.56
C SER A 64 -4.66 -9.93 6.02
N THR A 65 -3.46 -9.35 6.03
CA THR A 65 -2.21 -9.98 6.46
C THR A 65 -1.32 -8.90 7.05
N LEU A 66 -0.18 -9.31 7.63
CA LEU A 66 0.94 -8.42 7.86
C LEU A 66 1.43 -7.86 6.52
N VAL A 67 1.49 -6.53 6.44
CA VAL A 67 2.05 -5.74 5.34
C VAL A 67 3.03 -4.71 5.90
N LEU A 68 4.05 -4.35 5.14
CA LEU A 68 4.99 -3.29 5.51
C LEU A 68 4.71 -2.09 4.61
N ILE A 69 4.03 -1.08 5.18
CA ILE A 69 3.43 0.00 4.40
C ILE A 69 4.48 0.79 3.61
N ASP A 70 5.68 0.96 4.15
CA ASP A 70 6.80 1.67 3.55
C ASP A 70 7.93 0.75 3.08
N MET A 71 7.59 -0.45 2.62
CA MET A 71 8.59 -1.45 2.23
C MET A 71 9.61 -0.92 1.22
N ASP A 72 10.90 -1.06 1.56
CA ASP A 72 12.04 -0.68 0.74
C ASP A 72 13.15 -1.75 0.77
N PRO A 73 13.82 -2.07 -0.36
CA PRO A 73 14.91 -3.05 -0.41
C PRO A 73 16.06 -2.78 0.57
N THR A 74 16.31 -1.53 0.94
CA THR A 74 17.36 -1.15 1.91
C THR A 74 17.08 -1.66 3.32
N GLN A 75 15.83 -2.03 3.63
CA GLN A 75 15.43 -2.64 4.90
C GLN A 75 15.82 -4.12 5.01
N PHE A 76 16.20 -4.76 3.89
CA PHE A 76 16.59 -6.17 3.84
C PHE A 76 18.12 -6.31 3.88
N LEU A 77 18.63 -6.92 4.96
CA LEU A 77 20.05 -7.22 5.11
C LEU A 77 20.37 -8.53 4.39
N SER A 78 21.52 -8.58 3.72
CA SER A 78 21.96 -9.77 2.98
C SER A 78 23.46 -10.03 3.17
N ASP A 79 23.84 -11.31 3.16
CA ASP A 79 25.24 -11.75 3.07
C ASP A 79 25.72 -11.93 1.60
N GLY A 80 24.88 -11.52 0.63
CA GLY A 80 25.09 -11.70 -0.81
C GLY A 80 24.50 -12.99 -1.38
N THR A 81 24.06 -13.94 -0.53
CA THR A 81 23.41 -15.18 -0.96
C THR A 81 21.98 -15.28 -0.42
N THR A 82 21.77 -14.86 0.82
CA THR A 82 20.48 -14.95 1.52
C THR A 82 20.12 -13.63 2.19
N ILE A 83 18.83 -13.46 2.47
CA ILE A 83 18.36 -12.40 3.37
C ILE A 83 18.63 -12.87 4.80
N THR A 84 19.41 -12.09 5.54
CA THR A 84 19.84 -12.41 6.91
C THR A 84 19.11 -11.61 7.97
N GLY A 85 18.40 -10.56 7.57
CA GLY A 85 17.60 -9.75 8.49
C GLY A 85 16.65 -8.81 7.78
N LEU A 86 15.66 -8.33 8.54
CA LEU A 86 14.77 -7.24 8.18
C LEU A 86 14.85 -6.21 9.30
N VAL A 87 15.11 -4.96 8.94
CA VAL A 87 15.14 -3.82 9.87
C VAL A 87 14.00 -2.86 9.56
N ASP A 88 13.83 -1.84 10.41
CA ASP A 88 12.88 -0.75 10.20
C ASP A 88 11.42 -1.23 10.02
N THR A 89 10.92 -1.92 11.04
CA THR A 89 9.63 -2.64 10.99
C THR A 89 8.49 -1.87 11.67
N GLU A 90 8.66 -0.58 11.90
CA GLU A 90 7.69 0.22 12.67
C GLU A 90 6.38 0.49 11.92
N ALA A 91 6.42 0.50 10.59
CA ALA A 91 5.25 0.70 9.73
C ALA A 91 4.52 -0.60 9.35
N TYR A 92 4.73 -1.69 10.09
CA TYR A 92 3.93 -2.90 9.90
C TYR A 92 2.47 -2.69 10.32
N ALA A 93 1.56 -3.16 9.48
CA ALA A 93 0.12 -3.16 9.75
C ALA A 93 -0.52 -4.49 9.38
N VAL A 94 -1.69 -4.77 9.96
CA VAL A 94 -2.61 -5.78 9.45
C VAL A 94 -3.50 -5.10 8.42
N ALA A 95 -3.32 -5.41 7.15
CA ALA A 95 -4.05 -4.77 6.05
C ALA A 95 -4.14 -5.68 4.79
N PRO A 96 -4.89 -5.29 3.75
CA PRO A 96 -4.93 -6.02 2.49
C PRO A 96 -3.53 -6.12 1.86
N ARG A 97 -3.17 -7.33 1.42
CA ARG A 97 -1.83 -7.63 0.87
C ARG A 97 -1.49 -6.81 -0.37
N GLU A 98 -2.50 -6.29 -1.06
CA GLU A 98 -2.37 -5.41 -2.20
C GLU A 98 -1.47 -4.21 -1.89
N PHE A 99 -1.45 -3.72 -0.64
CA PHE A 99 -0.63 -2.58 -0.24
C PHE A 99 0.88 -2.80 -0.40
N ASP A 100 1.41 -3.99 -0.09
CA ASP A 100 2.82 -4.31 -0.33
C ASP A 100 3.18 -4.16 -1.81
N PHE A 101 2.32 -4.64 -2.71
CA PHE A 101 2.57 -4.53 -4.16
C PHE A 101 2.45 -3.11 -4.67
N ILE A 102 1.52 -2.32 -4.13
CA ILE A 102 1.42 -0.89 -4.45
C ILE A 102 2.70 -0.17 -4.03
N SER A 103 3.26 -0.46 -2.85
CA SER A 103 4.54 0.09 -2.42
C SER A 103 5.67 -0.29 -3.37
N LEU A 104 5.81 -1.60 -3.62
CA LEU A 104 6.91 -2.17 -4.40
C LEU A 104 6.94 -1.70 -5.85
N GLU A 105 5.78 -1.35 -6.45
CA GLU A 105 5.76 -0.73 -7.79
C GLU A 105 6.64 0.52 -7.86
N TYR A 106 6.73 1.31 -6.78
CA TYR A 106 7.49 2.57 -6.75
C TYR A 106 8.97 2.40 -6.45
N VAL A 107 9.34 1.29 -5.82
CA VAL A 107 10.72 1.05 -5.40
C VAL A 107 11.49 0.19 -6.41
N PHE A 108 10.78 -0.68 -7.13
CA PHE A 108 11.39 -1.51 -8.15
C PHE A 108 11.47 -0.83 -9.52
N THR A 109 12.54 -1.15 -10.23
CA THR A 109 12.58 -1.12 -11.69
C THR A 109 11.76 -2.28 -12.28
N GLU A 110 11.42 -2.19 -13.57
CA GLU A 110 10.74 -3.28 -14.28
C GLU A 110 11.48 -4.63 -14.16
N LYS A 111 12.82 -4.60 -14.24
CA LYS A 111 13.67 -5.80 -14.11
C LYS A 111 13.54 -6.42 -12.73
N GLU A 112 13.58 -5.60 -11.68
CA GLU A 112 13.47 -6.06 -10.28
C GLU A 112 12.08 -6.58 -9.99
N ALA A 113 11.03 -5.89 -10.45
CA ALA A 113 9.66 -6.34 -10.30
C ALA A 113 9.41 -7.67 -11.03
N HIS A 114 10.01 -7.87 -12.21
CA HIS A 114 9.95 -9.15 -12.91
C HIS A 114 10.62 -10.29 -12.11
N ALA A 115 11.83 -10.06 -11.60
CA ALA A 115 12.54 -11.03 -10.77
C ALA A 115 11.78 -11.35 -9.47
N PHE A 116 11.26 -10.31 -8.80
CA PHE A 116 10.43 -10.46 -7.61
C PHE A 116 9.18 -11.29 -7.90
N LYS A 117 8.47 -10.97 -8.98
CA LYS A 117 7.28 -11.72 -9.42
C LYS A 117 7.58 -13.19 -9.62
N GLN A 118 8.65 -13.51 -10.35
CA GLN A 118 9.06 -14.91 -10.58
C GLN A 118 9.29 -15.66 -9.26
N GLY A 119 9.97 -15.04 -8.29
CA GLY A 119 10.20 -15.65 -6.98
C GLY A 119 8.92 -15.78 -6.16
N TYR A 120 8.15 -14.72 -6.05
CA TYR A 120 6.93 -14.66 -5.23
C TYR A 120 5.87 -15.65 -5.71
N GLU A 121 5.66 -15.77 -7.03
CA GLU A 121 4.66 -16.67 -7.62
C GLU A 121 5.01 -18.16 -7.47
N THR A 122 6.25 -18.51 -7.09
CA THR A 122 6.57 -19.90 -6.68
C THR A 122 5.92 -20.31 -5.36
N ILE A 123 5.55 -19.33 -4.52
CA ILE A 123 4.95 -19.53 -3.20
C ILE A 123 3.44 -19.32 -3.27
N MET A 124 2.99 -18.21 -3.87
CA MET A 124 1.56 -17.89 -3.98
C MET A 124 1.28 -16.84 -5.07
N PRO A 125 0.05 -16.75 -5.62
CA PRO A 125 -0.27 -15.78 -6.65
C PRO A 125 -0.28 -14.34 -6.13
N ILE A 126 0.18 -13.41 -6.98
CA ILE A 126 0.03 -11.96 -6.78
C ILE A 126 -1.46 -11.58 -6.82
N PRO A 127 -1.96 -10.69 -5.95
CA PRO A 127 -3.34 -10.22 -5.98
C PRO A 127 -3.65 -9.44 -7.26
N HIS A 128 -4.92 -9.44 -7.67
CA HIS A 128 -5.37 -8.63 -8.79
C HIS A 128 -5.54 -7.16 -8.35
N LEU A 129 -4.69 -6.27 -8.85
CA LEU A 129 -4.66 -4.88 -8.41
C LEU A 129 -5.48 -3.92 -9.28
N ALA A 130 -6.06 -4.34 -10.43
CA ALA A 130 -6.60 -3.40 -11.41
C ALA A 130 -7.64 -2.43 -10.85
N GLU A 131 -8.53 -2.92 -9.99
CA GLU A 131 -9.62 -2.13 -9.43
C GLU A 131 -9.14 -1.22 -8.28
N CYS A 132 -8.23 -1.71 -7.43
CA CYS A 132 -7.78 -0.98 -6.24
C CYS A 132 -6.51 -0.14 -6.43
N ARG A 133 -5.76 -0.34 -7.54
CA ARG A 133 -4.44 0.26 -7.71
C ARG A 133 -4.47 1.77 -7.61
N ARG A 134 -5.37 2.42 -8.35
CA ARG A 134 -5.41 3.88 -8.40
C ARG A 134 -5.77 4.51 -7.05
N PRO A 135 -6.85 4.10 -6.35
CA PRO A 135 -7.14 4.66 -5.03
C PRO A 135 -6.05 4.32 -4.00
N TYR A 136 -5.44 3.14 -4.04
CA TYR A 136 -4.37 2.78 -3.10
C TYR A 136 -3.09 3.58 -3.35
N ARG A 137 -2.73 3.84 -4.62
CA ARG A 137 -1.65 4.76 -4.97
C ARG A 137 -1.93 6.16 -4.41
N TYR A 138 -3.17 6.66 -4.52
CA TYR A 138 -3.51 7.95 -3.93
C TYR A 138 -3.32 7.95 -2.40
N LEU A 139 -3.80 6.93 -1.69
CA LEU A 139 -3.56 6.78 -0.25
C LEU A 139 -2.05 6.79 0.07
N TYR A 140 -1.25 6.00 -0.63
CA TYR A 140 0.21 5.96 -0.44
C TYR A 140 0.87 7.32 -0.69
N ARG A 141 0.32 8.11 -1.63
CA ARG A 141 0.79 9.48 -1.82
C ARG A 141 0.50 10.35 -0.61
N LEU A 142 -0.66 10.22 0.03
CA LEU A 142 -0.98 10.95 1.26
C LEU A 142 -0.08 10.55 2.43
N LEU A 143 0.34 9.29 2.49
CA LEU A 143 1.26 8.77 3.49
C LEU A 143 2.72 9.20 3.25
N SER A 144 3.03 9.79 2.10
CA SER A 144 4.39 10.22 1.73
C SER A 144 5.45 9.10 1.80
N VAL A 145 5.08 7.86 1.50
CA VAL A 145 5.94 6.65 1.57
C VAL A 145 7.27 6.79 0.79
N GLN A 146 7.30 7.60 -0.27
CA GLN A 146 8.52 7.90 -1.05
C GLN A 146 8.80 9.42 -1.10
N GLY A 147 8.39 10.13 -0.05
CA GLY A 147 8.53 11.57 0.07
C GLY A 147 7.64 12.35 -0.90
N SER A 148 8.14 13.52 -1.33
CA SER A 148 7.38 14.53 -2.08
C SER A 148 7.47 14.33 -3.59
N VAL A 149 6.73 13.35 -4.12
CA VAL A 149 6.55 13.17 -5.56
C VAL A 149 5.36 13.99 -6.06
N GLU A 150 5.44 14.57 -7.25
CA GLU A 150 4.30 15.25 -7.88
C GLU A 150 3.16 14.24 -8.15
N LEU A 151 1.92 14.60 -7.82
CA LEU A 151 0.79 13.66 -7.78
C LEU A 151 0.52 13.00 -9.14
N LYS A 152 0.54 13.77 -10.24
CA LYS A 152 0.29 13.22 -11.57
C LYS A 152 1.37 12.20 -11.92
N LYS A 153 2.65 12.53 -11.71
CA LYS A 153 3.77 11.58 -11.87
C LYS A 153 3.58 10.32 -11.03
N TRP A 154 3.18 10.48 -9.77
CA TRP A 154 2.93 9.38 -8.84
C TRP A 154 1.81 8.46 -9.33
N LEU A 155 0.66 9.00 -9.69
CA LEU A 155 -0.49 8.22 -10.14
C LEU A 155 -0.24 7.55 -11.50
N SER A 156 0.61 8.15 -12.35
CA SER A 156 0.99 7.61 -13.66
C SER A 156 2.18 6.65 -13.63
N HIS A 157 2.67 6.25 -12.45
CA HIS A 157 3.80 5.34 -12.35
C HIS A 157 3.53 4.02 -13.12
N PRO A 158 4.54 3.40 -13.75
CA PRO A 158 4.35 2.14 -14.47
C PRO A 158 3.68 1.06 -13.60
N VAL A 159 3.00 0.13 -14.27
CA VAL A 159 2.36 -1.02 -13.63
C VAL A 159 3.25 -2.23 -13.82
N TYR A 160 3.61 -2.90 -12.73
CA TYR A 160 4.51 -4.07 -12.79
C TYR A 160 3.86 -5.37 -12.32
N PHE A 161 2.83 -5.30 -11.48
CA PHE A 161 2.15 -6.46 -10.90
C PHE A 161 0.71 -6.60 -11.40
#